data_AF-A0A0Q3TJZ4-F1
#
_entry.id   AF-A0A0Q3TJZ4-F1
#
_cell.length_a   1.000
_cell.length_b   1.000
_cell.length_c   1.000
_cell.angle_alpha   90.00
_cell.angle_beta   90.00
_cell.angle_gamma   90.00
#
_symmetry.space_group_name_H-M   'P 1'
#
loop_
_entity.id
_entity.type
_entity.pdbx_description
1 polymer ?
#
loop_
_entity_poly.entity_id
_entity_poly.type
_entity_poly.pdbx_seq_one_letter_code
_entity_poly.pdbx_strand_id
1 'polypeptide(L)' 'MKIMSNELLVAAYRDAKKKGQDQEWIELLKSELKKRGLTPITIK' A
#
# COMPACT_ATOMS: atom_id res chain seq x y z
N MET A 1 4.18 9.03 4.48
CA MET A 1 5.22 7.97 4.48
C MET A 1 6.51 8.38 3.74
N LYS A 2 7.13 9.53 4.06
CA LYS A 2 8.24 10.10 3.24
C LYS A 2 9.52 9.25 3.18
N ILE A 3 9.68 8.28 4.09
CA ILE A 3 10.88 7.42 4.17
C ILE A 3 10.70 6.11 3.39
N MET A 4 9.46 5.66 3.17
CA MET A 4 9.20 4.36 2.57
C MET A 4 9.44 4.41 1.05
N SER A 5 10.28 3.52 0.52
CA SER A 5 10.47 3.38 -0.93
C SER A 5 9.17 2.92 -1.60
N ASN A 6 9.07 3.10 -2.91
CA ASN A 6 7.88 2.70 -3.67
C ASN A 6 7.63 1.18 -3.57
N GLU A 7 8.69 0.38 -3.62
CA GLU A 7 8.63 -1.07 -3.48
C GLU A 7 8.12 -1.50 -2.10
N LEU A 8 8.68 -0.88 -1.05
CA LEU A 8 8.28 -1.17 0.32
C LEU A 8 6.83 -0.74 0.59
N LEU A 9 6.39 0.37 -0.01
CA LEU A 9 5.01 0.85 0.09
C LEU A 9 4.01 -0.13 -0.57
N VAL A 10 4.34 -0.66 -1.74
CA VAL A 10 3.52 -1.68 -2.42
C VAL A 10 3.50 -2.99 -1.62
N ALA A 11 4.65 -3.42 -1.08
CA ALA A 11 4.75 -4.62 -0.26
C ALA A 11 3.91 -4.50 1.03
N ALA A 12 4.02 -3.38 1.74
CA ALA A 12 3.25 -3.11 2.96
C ALA A 12 1.74 -3.10 2.70
N TYR A 13 1.29 -2.48 1.61
CA TYR A 13 -0.13 -2.50 1.22
C TYR A 13 -0.65 -3.90 0.92
N ARG A 14 0.13 -4.71 0.19
CA ARG A 14 -0.25 -6.10 -0.12
C ARG A 14 -0.31 -6.96 1.14
N ASP A 15 0.66 -6.82 2.03
CA ASP A 15 0.72 -7.58 3.28
C ASP A 15 -0.44 -7.20 4.20
N ALA A 16 -0.71 -5.90 4.36
CA ALA A 16 -1.83 -5.39 5.15
C ALA A 16 -3.18 -5.91 4.64
N LYS A 17 -3.41 -5.90 3.32
CA LYS A 17 -4.62 -6.47 2.71
C LYS A 17 -4.71 -7.98 2.89
N LYS A 18 -3.62 -8.72 2.74
CA LYS A 18 -3.60 -10.19 2.86
C LYS A 18 -3.88 -10.65 4.29
N LYS A 19 -3.33 -9.94 5.27
CA LYS A 19 -3.47 -10.27 6.69
C LYS A 19 -4.76 -9.75 7.32
N GLY A 20 -5.58 -9.01 6.57
CA GLY A 20 -6.78 -8.37 7.10
C GLY A 20 -6.45 -7.39 8.24
N GLN A 21 -5.35 -6.65 8.10
CA GLN A 21 -4.98 -5.61 9.05
C GLN A 21 -6.01 -4.48 9.07
N ASP A 22 -5.84 -3.57 10.02
CA ASP A 22 -6.68 -2.40 10.21
C ASP A 22 -7.03 -1.69 8.88
N GLN A 23 -8.33 -1.46 8.68
CA GLN A 23 -8.85 -0.85 7.46
C GLN A 23 -8.34 0.58 7.26
N GLU A 24 -8.14 1.34 8.34
CA GLU A 24 -7.59 2.69 8.30
C GLU A 24 -6.14 2.67 7.81
N TRP A 25 -5.36 1.69 8.27
CA TRP A 25 -3.98 1.49 7.81
C TRP A 25 -3.91 1.13 6.31
N ILE A 26 -4.82 0.26 5.85
CA ILE A 26 -4.93 -0.11 4.44
C ILE A 26 -5.27 1.11 3.57
N GLU A 27 -6.22 1.94 3.99
CA GLU A 27 -6.61 3.14 3.24
C GLU A 27 -5.52 4.22 3.26
N LEU A 28 -4.77 4.34 4.37
CA LEU A 28 -3.61 5.24 4.43
C LEU A 28 -2.55 4.82 3.42
N LEU A 29 -2.16 3.55 3.38
CA LEU A 29 -1.21 2.99 2.42
C LEU A 29 -1.68 3.20 0.96
N LYS A 30 -2.96 2.94 0.69
CA LYS A 30 -3.59 3.13 -0.61
C LYS A 30 -3.57 4.60 -1.05
N SER A 31 -3.82 5.53 -0.13
CA SER A 31 -3.76 6.97 -0.42
C SER A 31 -2.35 7.41 -0.82
N GLU A 32 -1.32 6.87 -0.15
CA GLU A 32 0.08 7.20 -0.42
C GLU A 32 0.54 6.57 -1.75
N LEU A 33 0.08 5.36 -2.08
CA LEU A 33 0.28 4.76 -3.41
C LEU A 33 -0.32 5.65 -4.51
N LYS A 34 -1.57 6.09 -4.33
CA LYS A 34 -2.28 6.96 -5.29
C LYS A 34 -1.56 8.29 -5.48
N LYS A 35 -1.10 8.94 -4.41
CA LYS A 35 -0.33 10.20 -4.46
C LYS A 35 0.96 10.08 -5.28
N ARG A 36 1.54 8.88 -5.34
CA ARG A 36 2.78 8.59 -6.07
C ARG A 36 2.54 8.02 -7.48
N GLY A 37 1.28 7.92 -7.91
CA GLY A 37 0.93 7.29 -9.19
C GLY A 37 1.25 5.79 -9.24
N LEU A 38 1.38 5.14 -8.09
CA LEU A 38 1.70 3.72 -8.00
C LEU A 38 0.39 2.92 -7.98
N THR A 39 0.19 2.08 -8.99
CA THR A 39 -0.83 1.05 -8.95
C THR A 39 -0.26 -0.18 -8.26
N PRO A 40 -0.85 -0.65 -7.14
CA PRO A 40 -0.54 -1.96 -6.62
C PRO A 40 -1.15 -2.97 -7.60
N ILE A 41 -0.43 -3.26 -8.70
CA ILE A 41 -0.88 -4.20 -9.73
C ILE A 41 -1.31 -5.47 -9.02
N THR A 42 -2.61 -5.72 -9.12
CA THR A 42 -3.23 -6.96 -8.68
C THR A 42 -2.91 -7.94 -9.78
N ILE A 43 -1.97 -8.87 -9.53
CA ILE A 43 -1.89 -10.05 -10.37
C ILE A 43 -3.22 -10.77 -10.10
N LYS A 44 -4.09 -10.81 -11.11
CA LYS A 44 -5.37 -11.51 -11.09
C LYS A 44 -5.14 -12.99 -10.78
#